data_AF-A0A668UBP6-F1
#
_entry.id   AF-A0A668UBP6-F1
#
_cell.length_a   1.000
_cell.length_b   1.000
_cell.length_c   1.000
_cell.angle_alpha   90.00
_cell.angle_beta   90.00
_cell.angle_gamma   90.00
#
_symmetry.space_group_name_H-M   'P 1'
#
loop_
_entity.id
_entity.type
_entity.pdbx_description
1 polymer ?
#
loop_
_entity_poly.entity_id
_entity_poly.type
_entity_poly.pdbx_seq_one_letter_code
_entity_poly.pdbx_strand_id
1 'polypeptide(L)'
;MESLTETVLQLSTSVTSLQRQPALASAEPRIGLPDKWNGVDGRPDGLLATLDMLFECQPTKYATAREKVAMLTSLLSGQAQEWAAALYNNKSAACNDYALFVEELKKTF
;
A
#
# COMPACT_ATOMS: atom_id res chain seq x y z
N MET A 1 -26.04 -45.74 25.92
CA MET A 1 -25.45 -45.49 24.58
C MET A 1 -25.78 -44.08 24.06
N GLU A 2 -26.82 -43.42 24.59
CA GLU A 2 -27.34 -42.14 24.09
C GLU A 2 -26.46 -40.91 24.41
N SER A 3 -25.67 -40.95 25.49
CA SER A 3 -24.81 -39.83 25.90
C SER A 3 -23.65 -39.56 24.91
N LEU A 4 -23.13 -40.61 24.26
CA LEU A 4 -22.01 -40.45 23.32
C LEU A 4 -22.48 -39.76 22.02
N THR A 5 -23.68 -40.09 21.54
CA THR A 5 -24.27 -39.49 20.35
C THR A 5 -24.60 -38.01 20.54
N GLU A 6 -25.05 -37.63 21.73
CA GLU A 6 -25.34 -36.23 22.07
C GLU A 6 -24.06 -35.39 22.11
N THR A 7 -22.99 -35.96 22.66
CA THR A 7 -21.67 -35.31 22.72
C THR A 7 -21.09 -35.09 21.32
N VAL A 8 -21.21 -36.08 20.42
CA VAL A 8 -20.73 -35.97 19.03
C VAL A 8 -21.52 -34.91 18.26
N LEU A 9 -22.84 -34.81 18.46
CA LEU A 9 -23.67 -33.80 17.82
C LEU A 9 -23.27 -32.39 18.27
N GLN A 10 -23.08 -32.21 19.59
CA GLN A 10 -22.62 -30.96 20.20
C GLN A 10 -21.25 -30.50 19.66
N LEU A 11 -20.30 -31.43 19.58
CA LEU A 11 -18.98 -31.18 19.00
C LEU A 11 -19.09 -30.77 17.53
N SER A 12 -19.92 -31.47 16.75
CA SER A 12 -20.14 -31.17 15.33
C SER A 12 -20.74 -29.78 15.12
N THR A 13 -21.72 -29.39 15.95
CA THR A 13 -22.31 -28.05 15.91
C THR A 13 -21.31 -26.97 16.31
N SER A 14 -20.49 -27.23 17.32
CA SER A 14 -19.45 -26.30 17.77
C SER A 14 -18.38 -26.09 16.70
N VAL A 15 -17.90 -27.17 16.06
CA VAL A 15 -16.91 -27.08 14.97
C VAL A 15 -17.46 -26.31 13.76
N THR A 16 -18.71 -26.57 13.38
CA THR A 16 -19.36 -25.86 12.26
C THR A 16 -19.51 -24.36 12.53
N SER A 17 -19.78 -23.99 13.78
CA SER A 17 -19.88 -22.57 14.19
C SER A 17 -18.53 -21.84 14.15
N LEU A 18 -17.45 -22.51 14.57
CA LEU A 18 -16.07 -22.00 14.49
C LEU A 18 -15.59 -21.84 13.04
N GLN A 19 -15.92 -22.79 12.16
CA GLN A 19 -15.59 -22.69 10.72
C GLN A 19 -16.37 -21.57 10.01
N ARG A 20 -17.55 -21.20 10.51
CA ARG A 20 -18.36 -20.10 9.97
C ARG A 20 -17.96 -18.73 10.52
N GLN A 21 -17.05 -18.66 11.50
CA GLN A 21 -16.43 -17.37 11.79
C GLN A 21 -15.69 -16.92 10.52
N PRO A 22 -15.96 -15.72 10.00
CA PRO A 22 -15.10 -15.17 8.96
C PRO A 22 -13.70 -15.21 9.55
N ALA A 23 -12.78 -15.92 8.87
CA ALA A 23 -11.37 -15.77 9.18
C ALA A 23 -11.15 -14.26 9.28
N LEU A 24 -10.69 -13.79 10.45
CA LEU A 24 -10.27 -12.41 10.60
C LEU A 24 -9.15 -12.26 9.56
N ALA A 25 -9.50 -11.82 8.36
CA ALA A 25 -8.54 -11.52 7.32
C ALA A 25 -7.61 -10.53 8.01
N SER A 26 -6.35 -10.94 8.19
CA SER A 26 -5.36 -10.12 8.89
C SER A 26 -5.37 -8.76 8.21
N ALA A 27 -5.97 -7.77 8.87
CA ALA A 27 -6.13 -6.46 8.28
C ALA A 27 -4.73 -5.89 8.08
N GLU A 28 -4.48 -5.29 6.92
CA GLU A 28 -3.18 -4.72 6.62
C GLU A 28 -2.77 -3.72 7.71
N PRO A 29 -1.51 -3.75 8.17
CA PRO A 29 -1.03 -2.84 9.20
C PRO A 29 -1.19 -1.39 8.75
N ARG A 30 -1.71 -0.52 9.61
CA ARG A 30 -1.82 0.92 9.34
C ARG A 30 -0.47 1.59 9.60
N ILE A 31 0.28 1.87 8.54
CA ILE A 31 1.54 2.61 8.61
C ILE A 31 1.27 4.09 8.38
N GLY A 32 1.91 4.95 9.19
CA GLY A 32 1.87 6.39 9.04
C GLY A 32 2.56 6.85 7.75
N LEU A 33 2.10 7.97 7.18
CA LEU A 33 2.72 8.52 5.99
C LEU A 33 4.02 9.26 6.35
N PRO A 34 5.06 9.20 5.49
CA PRO A 34 6.26 10.00 5.66
C PRO A 34 5.97 11.49 5.50
N ASP A 35 6.94 12.33 5.87
CA ASP A 35 6.86 13.77 5.66
C ASP A 35 6.91 14.13 4.17
N LYS A 36 6.43 15.33 3.83
CA LYS A 36 6.44 15.80 2.44
C LYS A 36 7.85 16.24 2.05
N TRP A 37 8.21 16.01 0.79
CA TRP A 37 9.50 16.40 0.25
C TRP A 37 9.35 17.48 -0.83
N ASN A 38 10.17 18.52 -0.76
CA ASN A 38 10.05 19.71 -1.60
C ASN A 38 10.86 19.66 -2.91
N GLY A 39 11.77 18.70 -3.05
CA GLY A 39 12.71 18.61 -4.17
C GLY A 39 13.95 19.50 -4.05
N VAL A 40 14.24 20.05 -2.87
CA VAL A 40 15.35 20.99 -2.65
C VAL A 40 16.31 20.50 -1.56
N ASP A 41 15.77 19.99 -0.45
CA ASP A 41 16.57 19.58 0.70
C ASP A 41 16.77 18.06 0.74
N GLY A 42 18.02 17.62 0.56
CA GLY A 42 18.40 16.21 0.65
C GLY A 42 17.97 15.37 -0.56
N ARG A 43 18.28 14.07 -0.51
CA ARG A 43 17.93 13.13 -1.58
C ARG A 43 16.56 12.48 -1.34
N PRO A 44 15.84 12.08 -2.40
CA PRO A 44 14.56 11.39 -2.26
C PRO A 44 14.68 9.96 -1.69
N ASP A 45 15.89 9.40 -1.52
CA ASP A 45 16.08 7.99 -1.15
C ASP A 45 15.40 7.58 0.16
N GLY A 46 15.39 8.45 1.18
CA GLY A 46 14.71 8.17 2.45
C GLY A 46 13.19 8.09 2.32
N LEU A 47 12.61 9.00 1.52
CA LEU A 47 11.19 8.99 1.18
C LEU A 47 10.82 7.74 0.39
N LEU A 48 11.64 7.39 -0.61
CA LEU A 48 11.43 6.23 -1.46
C LEU A 48 11.50 4.92 -0.68
N ALA A 49 12.53 4.75 0.16
CA ALA A 49 12.66 3.56 1.01
C ALA A 49 11.46 3.40 1.96
N THR A 50 10.94 4.50 2.51
CA THR A 50 9.74 4.46 3.36
C THR A 50 8.49 4.08 2.57
N LEU A 51 8.37 4.53 1.32
CA LEU A 51 7.27 4.18 0.44
C LEU A 51 7.31 2.72 -0.01
N ASP A 52 8.48 2.18 -0.37
CA ASP A 52 8.63 0.76 -0.69
C ASP A 52 8.15 -0.10 0.49
N MET A 53 8.61 0.21 1.71
CA MET A 53 8.17 -0.50 2.91
C MET A 53 6.65 -0.37 3.15
N LEU A 54 6.08 0.82 2.91
CA LEU A 54 4.63 1.05 3.00
C LEU A 54 3.86 0.16 2.01
N PHE A 55 4.33 0.05 0.78
CA PHE A 55 3.69 -0.76 -0.26
C PHE A 55 3.83 -2.26 -0.01
N GLU A 56 4.96 -2.70 0.55
CA GLU A 56 5.16 -4.08 1.00
C GLU A 56 4.19 -4.45 2.14
N CYS A 57 3.92 -3.51 3.04
CA CYS A 57 3.04 -3.73 4.18
C CYS A 57 1.54 -3.52 3.88
N GLN A 58 1.19 -2.80 2.82
CA GLN A 58 -0.19 -2.52 2.39
C GLN A 58 -0.43 -2.84 0.89
N PRO A 59 -0.12 -4.08 0.43
CA PRO A 59 -0.19 -4.44 -0.99
C PRO A 59 -1.59 -4.37 -1.60
N THR A 60 -2.64 -4.57 -0.80
CA THR A 60 -4.04 -4.51 -1.23
C THR A 60 -4.49 -3.06 -1.43
N LYS A 61 -4.01 -2.15 -0.57
CA LYS A 61 -4.32 -0.72 -0.66
C LYS A 61 -3.59 -0.03 -1.82
N TYR A 62 -2.41 -0.50 -2.18
CA TYR A 62 -1.61 0.03 -3.30
C TYR A 62 -1.34 -1.05 -4.34
N ALA A 63 -2.42 -1.63 -4.85
CA ALA A 63 -2.38 -2.79 -5.74
C ALA A 63 -1.84 -2.46 -7.14
N THR A 64 -2.04 -1.23 -7.60
CA THR A 64 -1.65 -0.79 -8.94
C THR A 64 -0.47 0.17 -8.91
N ALA A 65 0.32 0.18 -9.99
CA ALA A 65 1.40 1.16 -10.17
C ALA A 65 0.86 2.60 -10.11
N ARG A 66 -0.34 2.85 -10.63
CA ARG A 66 -0.99 4.16 -10.61
C ARG A 66 -1.29 4.64 -9.19
N GLU A 67 -1.74 3.76 -8.30
CA GLU A 67 -1.98 4.08 -6.88
C GLU A 67 -0.67 4.40 -6.15
N LYS A 68 0.40 3.65 -6.43
CA LYS A 68 1.74 3.91 -5.87
C LYS A 68 2.28 5.26 -6.33
N VAL A 69 2.15 5.58 -7.62
CA VAL A 69 2.53 6.89 -8.17
C VAL A 69 1.69 8.00 -7.53
N ALA A 70 0.37 7.82 -7.41
CA ALA A 70 -0.50 8.80 -6.77
C ALA A 70 -0.09 9.06 -5.30
N MET A 71 0.22 8.00 -4.56
CA MET A 71 0.72 8.11 -3.19
C MET A 71 2.04 8.91 -3.13
N LEU A 72 3.03 8.55 -3.95
CA LEU A 72 4.29 9.28 -4.04
C LEU A 72 4.05 10.77 -4.39
N THR A 73 3.21 11.07 -5.39
CA THR A 73 2.90 12.47 -5.75
C THR A 73 2.23 13.26 -4.62
N SER A 74 1.44 12.61 -3.75
CA SER A 74 0.79 13.27 -2.61
C SER A 74 1.78 13.72 -1.52
N LEU A 75 2.97 13.11 -1.52
CA LEU A 75 4.07 13.38 -0.62
C LEU A 75 5.08 14.38 -1.22
N LEU A 76 4.89 14.76 -2.49
CA LEU A 76 5.68 15.83 -3.09
C LEU A 76 5.07 17.19 -2.70
N SER A 77 5.94 18.18 -2.59
CA SER A 77 5.61 19.58 -2.34
C SER A 77 6.57 20.47 -3.13
N GLY A 78 6.31 21.78 -3.18
CA GLY A 78 7.21 22.74 -3.81
C GLY A 78 7.59 22.36 -5.25
N GLN A 79 8.88 22.39 -5.56
CA GLN A 79 9.39 22.12 -6.91
C GLN A 79 9.14 20.67 -7.36
N ALA A 80 9.23 19.70 -6.45
CA ALA A 80 8.94 18.30 -6.78
C ALA A 80 7.47 18.10 -7.17
N GLN A 81 6.54 18.83 -6.53
CA GLN A 81 5.13 18.76 -6.88
C GLN A 81 4.86 19.38 -8.26
N GLU A 82 5.45 20.53 -8.56
CA GLU A 82 5.30 21.19 -9.87
C GLU A 82 5.86 20.30 -11.01
N TRP A 83 6.99 19.65 -10.78
CA TRP A 83 7.56 18.66 -11.70
C TRP A 83 6.61 17.48 -11.96
N ALA A 84 6.02 16.91 -10.90
CA ALA A 84 5.07 15.81 -11.03
C ALA A 84 3.79 16.23 -11.77
N ALA A 85 3.32 17.47 -11.54
CA ALA A 85 2.19 18.04 -12.28
C ALA A 85 2.50 18.19 -13.78
N ALA A 86 3.71 18.64 -14.13
CA ALA A 86 4.15 18.73 -15.53
C ALA A 86 4.16 17.36 -16.22
N LEU A 87 4.69 16.32 -15.57
CA LEU A 87 4.65 14.93 -16.07
C LEU A 87 3.22 14.46 -16.33
N TYR A 88 2.30 14.73 -15.40
CA TYR A 88 0.91 14.33 -15.53
C TYR A 88 0.18 15.05 -16.68
N ASN A 89 0.41 16.36 -16.80
CA ASN A 89 -0.19 17.18 -17.86
C ASN A 89 0.32 16.75 -19.25
N ASN A 90 1.59 16.36 -19.34
CA ASN A 90 2.20 15.84 -20.57
C ASN A 90 1.81 14.40 -20.88
N LYS A 91 0.93 13.76 -20.08
CA LYS A 91 0.53 12.36 -20.26
C LYS A 91 1.71 11.40 -20.29
N SER A 92 2.75 11.68 -19.49
CA SER A 92 3.94 10.84 -19.42
C SER A 92 3.57 9.41 -19.03
N ALA A 93 4.23 8.44 -19.68
CA ALA A 93 4.09 7.02 -19.33
C ALA A 93 4.50 6.74 -17.87
N ALA A 94 5.43 7.54 -17.32
CA ALA A 94 5.86 7.46 -15.93
C ALA A 94 4.70 7.59 -14.94
N CYS A 95 3.64 8.32 -15.29
CA CYS A 95 2.47 8.48 -14.41
C CYS A 95 1.69 7.17 -14.18
N ASN A 96 1.95 6.12 -14.96
CA ASN A 96 1.31 4.80 -14.84
C ASN A 96 2.30 3.68 -14.48
N ASP A 97 3.58 3.99 -14.28
CA ASP A 97 4.62 3.04 -13.93
C ASP A 97 5.47 3.58 -12.78
N TYR A 98 5.44 2.89 -11.64
CA TYR A 98 6.11 3.37 -10.43
C TYR A 98 7.64 3.38 -10.58
N ALA A 99 8.23 2.37 -11.22
CA ALA A 99 9.67 2.28 -11.39
C ALA A 99 10.16 3.41 -12.31
N LEU A 100 9.49 3.62 -13.43
CA LEU A 100 9.81 4.71 -14.35
C LEU A 100 9.65 6.08 -13.69
N PHE A 101 8.60 6.28 -12.88
CA PHE A 101 8.41 7.53 -12.14
C PHE A 101 9.56 7.80 -11.16
N VAL A 102 10.01 6.78 -10.43
CA VAL A 102 11.13 6.89 -9.49
C VAL A 102 12.44 7.16 -10.22
N GLU A 103 12.68 6.52 -11.36
CA GLU A 103 13.86 6.80 -12.19
C GLU A 103 13.89 8.25 -12.67
N GLU A 104 12.78 8.76 -13.20
CA GLU A 104 12.70 10.16 -13.64
C GLU A 104 12.84 11.14 -12.47
N LEU A 105 12.31 10.80 -11.29
CA LEU A 105 12.48 11.58 -10.06
C LEU A 105 13.96 11.71 -9.70
N LYS A 106 14.68 10.59 -9.64
CA LYS A 106 16.12 10.54 -9.30
C LYS A 106 17.03 11.16 -10.37
N LYS A 107 16.58 11.22 -11.62
CA LYS A 107 17.30 11.93 -12.69
C LYS A 107 17.11 13.45 -12.59
N THR A 108 15.95 13.89 -12.11
CA THR A 108 15.60 15.31 -12.02
C THR A 108 16.17 15.96 -10.76
N PHE A 109 16.22 15.24 -9.65
CA PHE A 109 16.61 15.72 -8.32
C PHE A 109 17.68 14.81 -7.69
#